data_AF-A0A133N6N2-F1
#
_entry.id   AF-A0A133N6N2-F1
#
_cell.length_a   1.000
_cell.length_b   1.000
_cell.length_c   1.000
_cell.angle_alpha   90.00
_cell.angle_beta   90.00
_cell.angle_gamma   90.00
#
_symmetry.space_group_name_H-M   'P 1'
#
loop_
_entity.id
_entity.type
_entity.pdbx_description
1 polymer ?
#
loop_
_entity_poly.entity_id
_entity_poly.type
_entity_poly.pdbx_seq_one_letter_code
_entity_poly.pdbx_strand_id
1 'polypeptide(L)'
;MSLKEFAEKSLLKPWDVFIIFLLTVLSFLPVMIFGLQQNTATAEKEAVLRVDGTEIKTFPLMAGEKSYTYTYKDKHGDYNLIEIDGDRVRIKEADCDDQICVRRGWATKNGETIVCLPHKLVIEVRSTDGGDEDSLIY
;
A
#
# COMPACT_ATOMS: atom_id res chain seq x y z
N MET A 1 2.11 49.59 11.94
CA MET A 1 3.57 49.63 11.68
C MET A 1 3.73 49.49 10.18
N SER A 2 4.20 50.56 9.53
CA SER A 2 4.23 50.65 8.06
C SER A 2 5.41 49.84 7.51
N LEU A 3 5.23 49.14 6.39
CA LEU A 3 6.31 48.42 5.69
C LEU A 3 7.53 49.31 5.41
N LYS A 4 7.30 50.64 5.28
CA LYS A 4 8.35 51.64 5.10
C LYS A 4 9.22 51.84 6.36
N GLU A 5 8.63 51.81 7.54
CA GLU A 5 9.35 51.97 8.83
C GLU A 5 10.24 50.76 9.14
N PHE A 6 9.80 49.57 8.72
CA PHE A 6 10.57 48.33 8.84
C PHE A 6 11.77 48.32 7.89
N ALA A 7 11.59 48.80 6.65
CA ALA A 7 12.66 48.89 5.66
C ALA A 7 13.75 49.90 6.06
N GLU A 8 13.39 51.06 6.62
CA GLU A 8 14.37 52.07 7.06
C GLU A 8 15.20 51.65 8.28
N LYS A 9 14.63 50.88 9.20
CA LYS A 9 15.37 50.35 10.37
C LYS A 9 16.18 49.09 10.06
N SER A 10 15.97 48.52 8.88
CA SER A 10 16.62 47.29 8.45
C SER A 10 17.87 47.62 7.62
N LEU A 11 19.03 47.08 8.01
CA LEU A 11 20.32 47.29 7.32
C LEU A 11 20.43 46.53 5.97
N LEU A 12 19.29 46.14 5.38
CA LEU A 12 19.24 45.29 4.19
C LEU A 12 19.58 46.11 2.95
N LYS A 13 20.59 45.68 2.22
CA LYS A 13 20.91 46.25 0.91
C LYS A 13 19.83 45.84 -0.10
N PRO A 14 19.65 46.60 -1.19
CA PRO A 14 18.67 46.25 -2.24
C PRO A 14 18.87 44.83 -2.81
N TRP A 15 20.13 44.36 -2.81
CA TRP A 15 20.50 43.00 -3.21
C TRP A 15 20.13 41.93 -2.18
N ASP A 16 20.10 42.27 -0.89
CA ASP A 16 19.69 41.33 0.16
C ASP A 16 18.20 41.01 0.05
N VAL A 17 17.38 41.98 -0.37
CA VAL A 17 15.95 41.77 -0.64
C VAL A 17 15.75 40.79 -1.81
N PHE A 18 16.56 40.90 -2.86
CA PHE A 18 16.54 39.95 -3.98
C PHE A 18 16.92 38.53 -3.53
N ILE A 19 17.97 38.42 -2.70
CA ILE A 19 18.42 37.13 -2.14
C ILE A 19 17.34 36.53 -1.25
N ILE A 20 16.71 37.32 -0.37
CA ILE A 20 15.65 36.86 0.53
C ILE A 20 14.44 36.38 -0.28
N PHE A 21 14.03 37.12 -1.31
CA PHE A 21 12.92 36.70 -2.18
C PHE A 21 13.24 35.39 -2.91
N LEU A 22 14.44 35.28 -3.47
CA LEU A 22 14.90 34.07 -4.15
C LEU A 22 14.91 32.84 -3.20
N LEU A 23 15.49 32.99 -2.00
CA LEU A 23 15.51 31.92 -0.99
C LEU A 23 14.11 31.54 -0.52
N THR A 24 13.21 32.52 -0.40
CA THR A 24 11.81 32.28 -0.04
C THR A 24 11.13 31.43 -1.11
N VAL A 25 11.26 31.76 -2.39
CA VAL A 25 10.68 30.98 -3.49
C VAL A 25 11.31 29.57 -3.55
N LEU A 26 12.63 29.47 -3.42
CA LEU A 26 13.34 28.18 -3.37
C LEU A 26 12.87 27.29 -2.22
N SER A 27 12.47 27.86 -1.08
CA SER A 27 11.97 27.09 0.06
C SER A 27 10.64 26.37 -0.21
N PHE A 28 9.84 26.85 -1.18
CA PHE A 28 8.59 26.21 -1.59
C PHE A 28 8.77 25.17 -2.71
N LEU A 29 9.93 25.11 -3.37
CA LEU A 29 10.20 24.12 -4.42
C LEU A 29 10.08 22.67 -3.93
N PRO A 30 10.63 22.28 -2.75
CA PRO A 30 10.44 20.93 -2.23
C PRO A 30 8.97 20.59 -2.02
N VAL A 31 8.18 21.51 -1.48
CA VAL A 31 6.74 21.28 -1.23
C VAL A 31 5.98 21.04 -2.54
N MET A 32 6.31 21.79 -3.59
CA MET A 32 5.75 21.57 -4.93
C MET A 32 6.17 20.24 -5.55
N ILE A 33 7.46 19.89 -5.46
CA ILE A 33 8.00 18.65 -6.05
C ILE A 33 7.44 17.42 -5.32
N PHE A 34 7.54 17.39 -3.98
CA PHE A 34 7.06 16.27 -3.18
C PHE A 34 5.53 16.19 -3.12
N GLY A 35 4.82 17.33 -3.12
CA GLY A 35 3.36 17.37 -3.14
C GLY A 35 2.75 16.81 -4.42
N LEU A 36 3.43 16.93 -5.56
CA LEU A 36 3.01 16.31 -6.83
C LEU A 36 3.34 14.81 -6.89
N GLN A 37 4.40 14.37 -6.22
CA GLN A 37 4.84 12.97 -6.21
C GLN A 37 4.06 12.09 -5.21
N GLN A 38 3.34 12.70 -4.26
CA GLN A 38 2.58 11.98 -3.24
C GLN A 38 1.34 11.25 -3.77
N ASN A 39 0.92 11.50 -5.02
CA ASN A 39 -0.13 10.74 -5.69
C ASN A 39 0.35 9.41 -6.31
N THR A 40 1.65 9.12 -6.30
CA THR A 40 2.22 7.91 -6.92
C THR A 40 2.86 6.94 -5.93
N ALA A 41 3.00 7.33 -4.66
CA ALA A 41 3.38 6.40 -3.60
C ALA A 41 2.12 5.68 -3.09
N THR A 42 1.46 4.92 -3.96
CA THR A 42 0.61 3.82 -3.49
C THR A 42 1.54 2.93 -2.69
N ALA A 43 1.36 2.88 -1.37
CA ALA A 43 2.05 1.94 -0.50
C ALA A 43 2.06 0.59 -1.22
N GLU A 44 3.25 0.06 -1.48
CA GLU A 44 3.38 -1.20 -2.19
C GLU A 44 2.75 -2.28 -1.29
N LYS A 45 1.66 -2.87 -1.77
CA LYS A 45 0.92 -3.92 -1.06
C LYS A 45 1.14 -5.23 -1.77
N GLU A 46 1.15 -6.30 -0.99
CA GLU A 46 1.17 -7.64 -1.53
C GLU A 46 0.24 -8.58 -0.77
N ALA A 47 -0.33 -9.53 -1.49
CA ALA A 47 -1.06 -10.64 -0.92
C ALA A 47 -0.14 -11.86 -0.85
N VAL A 48 0.01 -12.41 0.34
CA VAL A 48 0.89 -13.53 0.63
C VAL A 48 0.07 -14.78 0.81
N LEU A 49 0.34 -15.78 0.00
CA LEU A 49 -0.28 -17.09 0.06
C LEU A 49 0.57 -18.04 0.89
N ARG A 50 0.00 -18.54 1.98
CA ARG A 50 0.58 -19.55 2.86
C ARG A 50 -0.25 -20.81 2.84
N VAL A 51 0.43 -21.95 2.80
CA VAL A 51 -0.20 -23.28 2.96
C VAL A 51 0.61 -24.07 3.96
N ASP A 52 -0.07 -24.71 4.92
CA ASP A 52 0.56 -25.39 6.06
C ASP A 52 1.57 -24.48 6.79
N GLY A 53 1.26 -23.18 6.88
CA GLY A 53 2.12 -22.17 7.52
C GLY A 53 3.36 -21.75 6.72
N THR A 54 3.58 -22.30 5.53
CA THR A 54 4.72 -21.95 4.67
C THR A 54 4.28 -21.00 3.57
N GLU A 55 5.01 -19.91 3.36
CA GLU A 55 4.81 -18.97 2.25
C GLU A 55 5.20 -19.65 0.92
N ILE A 56 4.24 -19.79 0.02
CA ILE A 56 4.43 -20.46 -1.28
C ILE A 56 4.36 -19.51 -2.47
N LYS A 57 3.66 -18.38 -2.32
CA LYS A 57 3.49 -17.40 -3.38
C LYS A 57 3.14 -16.03 -2.82
N THR A 58 3.53 -15.01 -3.56
CA THR A 58 3.24 -13.61 -3.25
C THR A 58 2.70 -12.95 -4.51
N PHE A 59 1.69 -12.11 -4.35
CA PHE A 59 1.01 -11.41 -5.43
C PHE A 59 1.08 -9.90 -5.16
N PRO A 60 1.71 -9.11 -6.02
CA PRO A 60 1.65 -7.66 -5.88
C PRO A 60 0.21 -7.19 -6.09
N LEU A 61 -0.22 -6.24 -5.27
CA LEU A 61 -1.55 -5.63 -5.32
C LEU A 61 -1.40 -4.18 -5.77
N MET A 62 -1.59 -3.95 -7.06
CA MET A 62 -1.39 -2.65 -7.71
C MET A 62 -2.69 -2.14 -8.34
N ALA A 63 -3.14 -0.96 -7.90
CA ALA A 63 -4.33 -0.34 -8.47
C ALA A 63 -4.17 -0.11 -9.99
N GLY A 64 -5.12 -0.60 -10.77
CA GLY A 64 -5.11 -0.47 -12.24
C GLY A 64 -4.47 -1.63 -13.00
N GLU A 65 -3.90 -2.64 -12.32
CA GLU A 65 -3.53 -3.89 -12.97
C GLU A 65 -4.76 -4.69 -13.42
N LYS A 66 -4.59 -5.48 -14.49
CA LYS A 66 -5.64 -6.35 -15.02
C LYS A 66 -5.89 -7.51 -14.08
N SER A 67 -7.15 -7.89 -13.93
CA SER A 67 -7.52 -9.08 -13.18
C SER A 67 -6.93 -10.36 -13.78
N TYR A 68 -6.38 -11.21 -12.92
CA TYR A 68 -5.89 -12.55 -13.24
C TYR A 68 -6.21 -13.52 -12.11
N THR A 69 -6.15 -14.82 -12.43
CA THR A 69 -6.42 -15.88 -11.46
C THR A 69 -5.21 -16.80 -11.30
N TYR A 70 -5.05 -17.32 -10.08
CA TYR A 70 -4.07 -18.32 -9.73
C TYR A 70 -4.77 -19.49 -9.04
N THR A 71 -4.56 -20.70 -9.54
CA THR A 71 -5.11 -21.91 -8.92
C THR A 71 -4.05 -22.58 -8.06
N TYR A 72 -4.31 -22.66 -6.76
CA TYR A 72 -3.60 -23.58 -5.88
C TYR A 72 -4.29 -24.95 -5.94
N LYS A 73 -3.51 -26.02 -6.08
CA LYS A 73 -3.99 -27.39 -6.01
C LYS A 73 -3.02 -28.22 -5.18
N ASP A 74 -3.54 -28.98 -4.23
CA ASP A 74 -2.75 -29.81 -3.36
C ASP A 74 -2.47 -31.20 -3.98
N LYS A 75 -1.83 -32.10 -3.21
CA LYS A 75 -1.52 -33.47 -3.66
C LYS A 75 -2.75 -34.39 -3.64
N HIS A 76 -3.77 -34.07 -2.86
CA HIS A 76 -4.97 -34.88 -2.67
C HIS A 76 -6.08 -34.55 -3.68
N GLY A 77 -5.99 -33.39 -4.35
CA GLY A 77 -6.92 -32.93 -5.35
C GLY A 77 -7.62 -31.62 -5.00
N ASP A 78 -7.55 -31.21 -3.73
CA ASP A 78 -8.18 -30.02 -3.17
C ASP A 78 -7.63 -28.77 -3.86
N TYR A 79 -8.48 -27.78 -4.10
CA TYR A 79 -8.08 -26.57 -4.81
C TYR A 79 -8.71 -25.28 -4.28
N ASN A 80 -8.00 -24.18 -4.54
CA ASN A 80 -8.48 -22.82 -4.35
C ASN A 80 -8.13 -21.99 -5.58
N LEU A 81 -9.15 -21.43 -6.24
CA LEU A 81 -9.00 -20.45 -7.30
C LEU A 81 -8.95 -19.06 -6.68
N ILE A 82 -7.77 -18.45 -6.70
CA ILE A 82 -7.48 -17.14 -6.16
C ILE A 82 -7.61 -16.13 -7.30
N GLU A 83 -8.33 -15.04 -7.08
CA GLU A 83 -8.51 -13.95 -8.04
C GLU A 83 -7.88 -12.69 -7.47
N ILE A 84 -7.00 -12.10 -8.28
CA ILE A 84 -6.36 -10.82 -8.03
C ILE A 84 -6.97 -9.85 -9.04
N ASP A 85 -7.37 -8.67 -8.58
CA ASP A 85 -7.97 -7.64 -9.43
C ASP A 85 -7.53 -6.26 -8.96
N GLY A 86 -6.45 -5.74 -9.54
CA GLY A 86 -5.84 -4.49 -9.10
C GLY A 86 -5.25 -4.60 -7.70
N ASP A 87 -5.82 -3.85 -6.74
CA ASP A 87 -5.34 -3.75 -5.35
C ASP A 87 -6.06 -4.69 -4.36
N ARG A 88 -6.82 -5.66 -4.86
CA ARG A 88 -7.64 -6.58 -4.07
C ARG A 88 -7.43 -8.04 -4.45
N VAL A 89 -7.61 -8.91 -3.47
CA VAL A 89 -7.52 -10.37 -3.61
C VAL A 89 -8.75 -11.05 -3.01
N ARG A 90 -9.21 -12.16 -3.62
CA ARG A 90 -10.21 -13.05 -3.02
C ARG A 90 -9.98 -14.51 -3.42
N ILE A 91 -10.62 -15.43 -2.70
CA ILE A 91 -10.83 -16.78 -3.19
C ILE A 91 -12.14 -16.77 -3.97
N LYS A 92 -12.04 -16.97 -5.29
CA LYS A 92 -13.18 -16.97 -6.22
C LYS A 92 -13.96 -18.27 -6.15
N GLU A 93 -13.25 -19.38 -6.02
CA GLU A 93 -13.80 -20.73 -5.99
C GLU A 93 -12.90 -21.64 -5.15
N ALA A 94 -13.48 -22.62 -4.46
CA ALA A 94 -12.79 -23.65 -3.71
C ALA A 94 -13.69 -24.89 -3.63
N ASP A 95 -13.12 -26.07 -3.42
CA ASP A 95 -13.87 -27.30 -3.15
C ASP A 95 -14.03 -27.63 -1.66
N CYS A 96 -13.75 -26.68 -0.76
CA CYS A 96 -13.97 -26.88 0.67
C CYS A 96 -15.46 -26.90 1.02
N ASP A 97 -15.87 -27.75 1.96
CA ASP A 97 -17.29 -27.92 2.33
C ASP A 97 -17.92 -26.64 2.90
N ASP A 98 -17.15 -25.87 3.67
CA ASP A 98 -17.68 -24.74 4.43
C ASP A 98 -17.87 -23.48 3.58
N GLN A 99 -17.16 -23.35 2.45
CA GLN A 99 -17.12 -22.17 1.56
C GLN A 99 -16.92 -20.83 2.29
N ILE A 100 -16.35 -20.82 3.51
CA ILE A 100 -16.17 -19.59 4.31
C ILE A 100 -15.19 -18.66 3.61
N CYS A 101 -14.13 -19.22 3.04
CA CYS A 101 -13.09 -18.49 2.33
C CYS A 101 -13.61 -17.77 1.08
N VAL A 102 -14.53 -18.40 0.33
CA VAL A 102 -15.19 -17.80 -0.84
C VAL A 102 -16.16 -16.69 -0.40
N ARG A 103 -16.97 -16.95 0.63
CA ARG A 103 -17.93 -15.97 1.16
C ARG A 103 -17.27 -14.75 1.81
N ARG A 104 -16.03 -14.86 2.29
CA ARG A 104 -15.26 -13.74 2.84
C ARG A 104 -15.08 -12.62 1.82
N GLY A 105 -15.04 -12.94 0.52
CA GLY A 105 -14.94 -11.97 -0.55
C GLY A 105 -13.57 -11.28 -0.62
N TRP A 106 -13.58 -10.00 -1.01
CA TRP A 106 -12.35 -9.23 -1.26
C TRP A 106 -11.65 -8.82 0.04
N ALA A 107 -10.32 -8.91 0.01
CA ALA A 107 -9.39 -8.32 0.97
C ALA A 107 -8.54 -7.25 0.26
N THR A 108 -8.37 -6.09 0.90
CA THR A 108 -7.69 -4.89 0.35
C THR A 108 -6.78 -4.18 1.34
N LYS A 109 -7.07 -4.31 2.64
CA LYS A 109 -6.36 -3.58 3.69
C LYS A 109 -5.27 -4.44 4.30
N ASN A 110 -4.21 -3.80 4.75
CA ASN A 110 -3.13 -4.48 5.47
C ASN A 110 -3.68 -5.19 6.72
N GLY A 111 -3.18 -6.39 6.99
CA GLY A 111 -3.65 -7.25 8.07
C GLY A 111 -4.96 -7.98 7.78
N GLU A 112 -5.65 -7.69 6.66
CA GLU A 112 -6.80 -8.51 6.27
C GLU A 112 -6.35 -9.90 5.79
N THR A 113 -7.00 -10.92 6.35
CA THR A 113 -6.73 -12.31 6.03
C THR A 113 -7.96 -13.01 5.47
N ILE A 114 -7.73 -13.91 4.50
CA ILE A 114 -8.70 -14.88 4.01
C ILE A 114 -8.18 -16.26 4.37
N VAL A 115 -8.96 -17.02 5.14
CA VAL A 115 -8.55 -18.33 5.66
C VAL A 115 -9.46 -19.42 5.11
N CYS A 116 -8.87 -20.45 4.53
CA CYS A 116 -9.50 -21.73 4.20
C CYS A 116 -8.95 -22.78 5.16
N LEU A 117 -9.65 -22.99 6.28
CA LEU A 117 -9.20 -23.94 7.32
C LEU A 117 -9.07 -25.38 6.81
N PRO A 118 -10.03 -25.95 6.04
CA PRO A 118 -9.91 -27.33 5.55
C PRO A 118 -8.66 -27.56 4.70
N HIS A 119 -8.30 -26.59 3.86
CA HIS A 119 -7.12 -26.67 2.99
C HIS A 119 -5.86 -26.06 3.64
N LYS A 120 -5.96 -25.63 4.91
CA LYS A 120 -4.89 -24.95 5.67
C LYS A 120 -4.20 -23.82 4.90
N LEU A 121 -5.01 -23.08 4.13
CA LEU A 121 -4.56 -22.03 3.24
C LEU A 121 -4.94 -20.68 3.83
N VAL A 122 -3.98 -19.75 3.82
CA VAL A 122 -4.16 -18.37 4.29
C VAL A 122 -3.66 -17.42 3.22
N ILE A 123 -4.45 -16.40 2.90
CA ILE A 123 -4.04 -15.24 2.12
C ILE A 123 -4.03 -14.05 3.06
N GLU A 124 -2.91 -13.36 3.17
CA GLU A 124 -2.74 -12.18 4.02
C GLU A 124 -2.29 -10.99 3.16
N VAL A 125 -2.94 -9.84 3.33
CA VAL A 125 -2.51 -8.59 2.70
C VAL A 125 -1.54 -7.86 3.62
N ARG A 126 -0.32 -7.59 3.16
CA ARG A 126 0.71 -6.86 3.92
C ARG A 126 1.31 -5.71 3.10
N SER A 127 1.79 -4.68 3.80
CA SER A 127 2.64 -3.63 3.23
C SER A 127 4.04 -4.22 2.96
N THR A 128 4.64 -3.91 1.81
CA THR A 128 6.06 -4.23 1.56
C THR A 128 7.01 -3.27 2.28
N ASP A 129 6.52 -2.06 2.61
CA ASP A 129 7.28 -0.99 3.25
C ASP A 129 7.45 -1.17 4.78
N GLY A 130 7.60 -2.40 5.29
CA GLY A 130 8.01 -2.70 6.69
C GLY A 130 7.25 -2.01 7.84
N GLY A 131 6.18 -1.27 7.55
CA GLY A 131 5.58 -0.29 8.47
C GLY A 131 4.56 -0.89 9.43
N ASP A 132 4.26 -2.18 9.30
CA ASP A 132 3.23 -2.88 10.06
C ASP A 132 3.80 -4.11 10.81
N GLU A 133 5.08 -4.12 11.21
CA GLU A 133 5.64 -5.18 12.08
C GLU A 133 5.13 -5.14 13.53
N ASP A 134 4.28 -4.18 13.92
CA ASP A 134 3.94 -3.94 15.35
C ASP A 134 2.45 -3.95 15.70
N SER A 135 1.64 -4.84 15.11
CA SER A 135 0.25 -5.05 15.57
C SER A 135 -0.18 -6.50 15.79
N LEU A 136 0.79 -7.39 16.06
CA LEU A 136 0.50 -8.68 16.70
C LEU A 136 0.68 -8.54 18.21
N ILE A 137 -0.32 -7.98 18.89
CA ILE A 137 -0.46 -8.09 20.35
C ILE A 137 -1.53 -9.16 20.62
N TYR A 138 -1.09 -10.29 21.19
CA TYR A 138 -1.95 -11.37 21.72
C TYR A 138 -2.86 -10.87 22.84
#